data_AF-A0AB73U495-F1
#
_entry.id   AF-A0AB73U495-F1
#
_cell.length_a   1.000
_cell.length_b   1.000
_cell.length_c   1.000
_cell.angle_alpha   90.00
_cell.angle_beta   90.00
_cell.angle_gamma   90.00
#
_symmetry.space_group_name_H-M   'P 1'
#
loop_
_entity.id
_entity.type
_entity.pdbx_description
1 polymer ?
#
loop_
_entity_poly.entity_id
_entity_poly.type
_entity_poly.pdbx_seq_one_letter_code
_entity_poly.pdbx_strand_id
1 'polypeptide(L)'
;MPGPFVLDVLALGLGRRPGSMQEIERTVASPVRIGNDLIAIPEGADVDMDLRVEAVSEGVLVTGTIAGDLAGECSRCLEPITGHADAYLTELFAYPDSETEATTEEDEIHRVVDGLVDLEQTIVDAIVPDLELAPLCRSGCPGLCPDCGIVMATAEAGHHHDKIDPRWAKLANFGDDQ
;
A
#
# COMPACT_ATOMS: atom_id res chain seq x y z
N MET A 1 4.15 23.20 10.73
CA MET A 1 3.60 22.07 11.50
C MET A 1 4.18 20.81 10.90
N PRO A 2 4.51 19.79 11.70
CA PRO A 2 4.95 18.51 11.18
C PRO A 2 3.90 17.93 10.21
N GLY A 3 4.33 17.09 9.26
CA GLY A 3 3.42 16.39 8.36
C GLY A 3 2.47 15.44 9.12
N PRO A 4 1.39 14.95 8.49
CA PRO A 4 0.37 14.13 9.14
C PRO A 4 0.93 12.82 9.76
N PHE A 5 1.96 12.22 9.16
CA PHE A 5 2.63 11.03 9.67
C PHE A 5 3.83 11.31 10.58
N VAL A 6 4.13 12.57 10.85
CA VAL A 6 5.24 12.93 11.72
C VAL A 6 4.77 13.00 13.17
N LEU A 7 5.55 12.42 14.07
CA LEU A 7 5.38 12.49 15.52
C LEU A 7 6.44 13.41 16.11
N ASP A 8 6.03 14.40 16.90
CA ASP A 8 6.93 15.20 17.73
C ASP A 8 7.03 14.55 19.11
N VAL A 9 8.11 13.80 19.35
CA VAL A 9 8.27 13.03 20.58
C VAL A 9 8.48 13.93 21.80
N LEU A 10 9.05 15.13 21.60
CA LEU A 10 9.23 16.11 22.67
C LEU A 10 7.89 16.71 23.08
N ALA A 11 7.01 17.03 22.12
CA ALA A 11 5.65 17.52 22.38
C ALA A 11 4.76 16.46 23.05
N LEU A 12 5.00 15.18 22.78
CA LEU A 12 4.39 14.06 23.50
C LEU A 12 4.90 13.91 24.95
N GLY A 13 5.88 14.71 25.36
CA GLY A 13 6.48 14.65 26.70
C GLY A 13 7.42 13.45 26.88
N LEU A 14 7.81 12.78 25.80
CA LEU A 14 8.84 11.74 25.82
C LEU A 14 10.20 12.41 25.94
N GLY A 15 10.88 12.13 27.04
CA GLY A 15 12.31 12.45 27.18
C GLY A 15 13.16 11.29 26.64
N ARG A 16 14.47 11.50 26.55
CA ARG A 16 15.43 10.41 26.24
C ARG A 16 15.62 9.40 27.39
N ARG A 17 14.73 9.36 28.38
CA ARG A 17 14.83 8.41 29.49
C ARG A 17 14.17 7.10 29.06
N PRO A 18 14.91 5.98 29.05
CA PRO A 18 14.32 4.68 28.74
C PRO A 18 13.11 4.36 29.60
N GLY A 19 12.05 3.83 28.99
CA GLY A 19 10.81 3.41 29.65
C GLY A 19 9.77 4.52 29.82
N SER A 20 10.02 5.74 29.33
CA SER A 20 8.93 6.70 29.13
C SER A 20 8.14 6.32 27.88
N MET A 21 6.82 6.26 27.97
CA MET A 21 5.94 5.87 26.89
C MET A 21 4.70 6.74 26.80
N GLN A 22 4.14 6.83 25.59
CA GLN A 22 2.84 7.44 25.30
C GLN A 22 2.06 6.53 24.37
N GLU A 23 0.75 6.50 24.58
CA GLU A 23 -0.20 5.91 23.63
C GLU A 23 -0.88 7.06 22.88
N ILE A 24 -0.97 6.93 21.57
CA ILE A 24 -1.60 7.91 20.70
C ILE A 24 -2.65 7.20 19.84
N GLU A 25 -3.83 7.79 19.79
CA GLU A 25 -4.90 7.38 18.90
C GLU A 25 -5.30 8.60 18.08
N ARG A 26 -5.13 8.54 16.76
CA ARG A 26 -5.48 9.65 15.86
C ARG A 26 -5.80 9.17 14.45
N THR A 27 -6.68 9.92 13.80
CA THR A 27 -6.95 9.83 12.36
C THR A 27 -6.30 11.01 11.67
N VAL A 28 -5.52 10.75 10.62
CA VAL A 28 -4.85 11.79 9.83
C VAL A 28 -5.06 11.54 8.34
N ALA A 29 -5.09 12.62 7.54
CA ALA A 29 -5.14 12.48 6.10
C ALA A 29 -3.79 11.97 5.56
N SER A 30 -3.82 10.95 4.71
CA SER A 30 -2.62 10.41 4.07
C SER A 30 -1.95 11.49 3.20
N PRO A 31 -0.68 11.83 3.41
CA PRO A 31 0.02 12.85 2.62
C PRO A 31 0.38 12.33 1.22
N VAL A 32 0.39 11.01 1.02
CA VAL A 32 0.76 10.33 -0.21
C VAL A 32 -0.19 9.16 -0.49
N ARG A 33 -0.17 8.64 -1.71
CA ARG A 33 -0.87 7.40 -2.06
C ARG A 33 -0.06 6.20 -1.56
N ILE A 34 -0.65 5.33 -0.73
CA ILE A 34 0.03 4.14 -0.16
C ILE A 34 -0.57 2.87 -0.75
N GLY A 35 0.17 2.19 -1.62
CA GLY A 35 -0.25 0.92 -2.21
C GLY A 35 0.44 0.63 -3.53
N ASN A 36 0.04 -0.48 -4.18
CA ASN A 36 0.52 -0.82 -5.52
C ASN A 36 -0.27 -0.06 -6.60
N ASP A 37 0.06 -0.25 -7.89
CA ASP A 37 -0.59 0.51 -8.98
C ASP A 37 -2.11 0.30 -9.09
N LEU A 38 -2.61 -0.85 -8.66
CA LEU A 38 -4.00 -1.25 -8.86
C LEU A 38 -4.91 -0.97 -7.66
N ILE A 39 -4.36 -0.94 -6.45
CA ILE A 39 -5.12 -0.67 -5.22
C ILE A 39 -4.23 0.00 -4.17
N ALA A 40 -4.76 1.03 -3.53
CA ALA A 40 -4.04 1.83 -2.54
C ALA A 40 -4.98 2.59 -1.61
N ILE A 41 -4.44 3.03 -0.47
CA ILE A 41 -5.00 4.14 0.30
C ILE A 41 -4.74 5.41 -0.52
N PRO A 42 -5.79 6.15 -0.94
CA PRO A 42 -5.62 7.37 -1.72
C PRO A 42 -4.91 8.47 -0.93
N GLU A 43 -4.20 9.35 -1.64
CA GLU A 43 -3.75 10.62 -1.05
C GLU A 43 -4.96 11.41 -0.54
N GLY A 44 -4.85 11.94 0.67
CA GLY A 44 -5.90 12.68 1.37
C GLY A 44 -6.97 11.81 2.04
N ALA A 45 -6.94 10.48 1.90
CA ALA A 45 -7.84 9.58 2.62
C ALA A 45 -7.46 9.48 4.10
N ASP A 46 -8.44 9.16 4.95
CA ASP A 46 -8.23 8.99 6.39
C ASP A 46 -7.40 7.73 6.67
N VAL A 47 -6.40 7.88 7.55
CA VAL A 47 -5.56 6.82 8.08
C VAL A 47 -5.65 6.84 9.59
N ASP A 48 -6.16 5.76 10.17
CA ASP A 48 -6.29 5.56 11.60
C ASP A 48 -4.98 4.99 12.16
N MET A 49 -4.52 5.56 13.27
CA MET A 49 -3.26 5.21 13.92
C MET A 49 -3.52 4.99 15.41
N ASP A 50 -3.32 3.76 15.89
CA ASP A 50 -3.27 3.41 17.31
C ASP A 50 -1.85 2.93 17.61
N LEU A 51 -1.04 3.83 18.18
CA LEU A 51 0.39 3.64 18.35
C LEU A 51 0.83 3.84 19.78
N ARG A 52 1.77 3.00 20.20
CA ARG A 52 2.58 3.17 21.40
C ARG A 52 3.96 3.65 20.99
N VAL A 53 4.37 4.77 21.57
CA VAL A 53 5.65 5.44 21.32
C VAL A 53 6.48 5.37 22.61
N GLU A 54 7.59 4.66 22.60
CA GLU A 54 8.41 4.39 23.78
C GLU A 54 9.86 4.87 23.56
N ALA A 55 10.37 5.68 24.48
CA ALA A 55 11.80 6.01 24.50
C ALA A 55 12.59 4.80 25.02
N VAL A 56 13.58 4.37 24.25
CA VAL A 56 14.55 3.32 24.61
C VAL A 56 15.97 3.90 24.61
N SER A 57 17.00 3.10 24.96
CA SER A 57 18.38 3.63 25.05
C SER A 57 18.90 4.16 23.72
N GLU A 58 18.63 3.43 22.65
CA GLU A 58 19.18 3.72 21.32
C GLU A 58 18.27 4.60 20.45
N GLY A 59 17.06 4.93 20.91
CA GLY A 59 16.08 5.57 20.05
C GLY A 59 14.65 5.65 20.62
N VAL A 60 13.69 5.70 19.71
CA VAL A 60 12.26 5.66 19.98
C VAL A 60 11.67 4.45 19.27
N LEU A 61 11.09 3.53 20.04
CA LEU A 61 10.36 2.38 19.52
C LEU A 61 8.90 2.77 19.30
N VAL A 62 8.40 2.60 18.08
CA VAL A 62 7.00 2.81 17.72
C VAL A 62 6.37 1.46 17.39
N THR A 63 5.30 1.11 18.08
CA THR A 63 4.55 -0.14 17.87
C THR A 63 3.07 0.13 17.82
N GLY A 64 2.32 -0.52 16.94
CA GLY A 64 0.86 -0.40 16.94
C GLY A 64 0.25 -0.70 15.59
N THR A 65 -1.02 -0.34 15.44
CA THR A 65 -1.81 -0.63 14.24
C THR A 65 -2.06 0.63 13.43
N ILE A 66 -1.98 0.47 12.11
CA ILE A 66 -2.38 1.47 11.12
C ILE A 66 -3.48 0.87 10.26
N ALA A 67 -4.52 1.63 9.97
CA ALA A 67 -5.62 1.18 9.12
C ALA A 67 -6.10 2.28 8.17
N GLY A 68 -6.63 1.90 7.01
CA GLY A 68 -7.17 2.84 6.04
C GLY A 68 -7.96 2.18 4.92
N ASP A 69 -8.87 2.95 4.32
CA ASP A 69 -9.71 2.49 3.22
C ASP A 69 -8.95 2.48 1.89
N LEU A 70 -9.09 1.38 1.16
CA LEU A 70 -8.48 1.18 -0.14
C LEU A 70 -9.44 1.54 -1.27
N ALA A 71 -8.92 2.18 -2.30
CA ALA A 71 -9.58 2.35 -3.58
C ALA A 71 -8.67 1.89 -4.72
N GLY A 72 -9.27 1.29 -5.74
CA GLY A 72 -8.52 0.74 -6.86
C GLY A 72 -9.39 0.30 -8.02
N GLU A 73 -8.79 -0.48 -8.92
CA GLU A 73 -9.45 -1.06 -10.08
C GLU A 73 -9.17 -2.56 -10.18
N CYS A 74 -10.16 -3.31 -10.66
CA CYS A 74 -10.01 -4.72 -10.95
C CYS A 74 -8.99 -4.95 -12.07
N SER A 75 -7.97 -5.76 -11.81
CA SER A 75 -6.90 -6.12 -12.77
C SER A 75 -7.41 -6.75 -14.07
N ARG A 76 -8.65 -7.26 -14.10
CA ARG A 76 -9.21 -7.98 -15.25
C ARG A 76 -10.26 -7.21 -16.04
N CYS A 77 -11.10 -6.42 -15.36
CA CYS A 77 -12.22 -5.70 -16.00
C CYS A 77 -12.20 -4.19 -15.80
N LEU A 78 -11.23 -3.64 -15.05
CA LEU A 78 -11.12 -2.21 -14.73
C LEU A 78 -12.34 -1.63 -13.97
N GLU A 79 -13.24 -2.48 -13.47
CA GLU A 79 -14.30 -2.02 -12.59
C GLU A 79 -13.70 -1.53 -11.26
N PRO A 80 -14.20 -0.41 -10.70
CA PRO A 80 -13.74 0.09 -9.41
C PRO A 80 -13.87 -0.96 -8.31
N ILE A 81 -12.88 -1.01 -7.43
CA ILE A 81 -12.88 -1.83 -6.23
C ILE A 81 -12.59 -0.98 -5.00
N THR A 82 -13.20 -1.38 -3.90
CA THR A 82 -12.97 -0.81 -2.57
C THR A 82 -12.53 -1.92 -1.63
N GLY A 83 -11.67 -1.60 -0.68
CA GLY A 83 -11.22 -2.54 0.34
C GLY A 83 -10.83 -1.81 1.61
N HIS A 84 -10.22 -2.55 2.52
CA HIS A 84 -9.67 -2.02 3.75
C HIS A 84 -8.30 -2.68 3.97
N ALA A 85 -7.32 -1.91 4.40
CA ALA A 85 -6.02 -2.41 4.81
C ALA A 85 -5.81 -2.07 6.28
N ASP A 86 -5.31 -3.03 7.03
CA ASP A 86 -4.78 -2.84 8.37
C ASP A 86 -3.43 -3.57 8.47
N ALA A 87 -2.49 -2.96 9.19
CA ALA A 87 -1.18 -3.54 9.44
C ALA A 87 -0.70 -3.19 10.84
N TYR A 88 0.07 -4.09 11.44
CA TYR A 88 0.76 -3.85 12.71
C TYR A 88 2.23 -3.56 12.43
N LEU A 89 2.72 -2.40 12.89
CA LEU A 89 4.11 -2.00 12.74
C LEU A 89 4.89 -2.10 14.06
N THR A 90 6.20 -2.30 13.93
CA THR A 90 7.15 -2.27 15.05
C THR A 90 8.47 -1.77 14.49
N GLU A 91 8.82 -0.53 14.82
CA GLU A 91 9.98 0.14 14.21
C GLU A 91 10.76 0.95 15.24
N LEU A 92 12.10 0.92 15.11
CA LEU A 92 13.02 1.68 15.96
C LEU A 92 13.58 2.86 15.19
N PHE A 93 13.34 4.05 15.71
CA PHE A 93 13.94 5.29 15.21
C PHE A 93 15.16 5.63 16.06
N ALA A 94 16.38 5.52 15.51
CA ALA A 94 17.61 5.76 16.26
C ALA A 94 17.76 7.23 16.68
N TYR A 95 18.25 7.48 17.89
CA TYR A 95 18.69 8.82 18.29
C TYR A 95 19.97 9.23 17.55
N PRO A 96 20.19 10.55 17.35
CA PRO A 96 21.48 11.02 16.90
C PRO A 96 22.56 10.66 17.93
N ASP A 97 23.73 10.26 17.45
CA ASP A 97 24.90 9.84 18.22
C ASP A 97 24.71 8.52 19.02
N SER A 98 23.69 7.71 18.69
CA SER A 98 23.51 6.38 19.32
C SER A 98 24.47 5.34 18.73
N GLU A 99 24.72 4.23 19.44
CA GLU A 99 25.54 3.15 18.89
C GLU A 99 24.87 2.54 17.65
N THR A 100 23.54 2.49 17.66
CA THR A 100 22.75 2.00 16.54
C THR A 100 22.99 2.86 15.30
N GLU A 101 22.87 4.19 15.40
CA GLU A 101 23.14 5.11 14.28
C GLU A 101 24.59 5.00 13.78
N ALA A 102 25.56 4.87 14.68
CA ALA A 102 26.98 4.80 14.32
C ALA A 102 27.38 3.49 13.60
N THR A 103 26.55 2.44 13.69
CA THR A 103 26.86 1.09 13.20
C THR A 103 25.97 0.64 12.04
N THR A 104 24.99 1.46 11.65
CA THR A 104 24.04 1.19 10.56
C THR A 104 24.23 2.20 9.43
N GLU A 105 24.00 1.76 8.19
CA GLU A 105 24.00 2.66 7.05
C GLU A 105 22.77 3.59 7.07
N GLU A 106 22.84 4.72 6.37
CA GLU A 106 21.76 5.72 6.33
C GLU A 106 20.42 5.16 5.86
N ASP A 107 20.46 4.19 4.95
CA ASP A 107 19.27 3.58 4.35
C ASP A 107 18.79 2.34 5.13
N GLU A 108 19.50 1.94 6.20
CA GLU A 108 19.18 0.73 6.98
C GLU A 108 18.31 1.01 8.21
N ILE A 109 18.30 2.25 8.71
CA ILE A 109 17.52 2.61 9.89
C ILE A 109 16.93 4.01 9.83
N HIS A 110 15.69 4.14 10.30
CA HIS A 110 15.07 5.44 10.49
C HIS A 110 15.66 6.18 11.70
N ARG A 111 15.63 7.52 11.66
CA ARG A 111 16.27 8.37 12.66
C ARG A 111 15.29 9.36 13.27
N VAL A 112 15.52 9.69 14.54
CA VAL A 112 14.88 10.82 15.20
C VAL A 112 15.63 12.10 14.79
N VAL A 113 14.97 12.99 14.05
CA VAL A 113 15.57 14.25 13.58
C VAL A 113 14.90 15.41 14.29
N ASP A 114 15.65 16.20 15.06
CA ASP A 114 15.13 17.34 15.84
C ASP A 114 13.94 16.98 16.77
N GLY A 115 13.91 15.74 17.28
CA GLY A 115 12.80 15.24 18.10
C GLY A 115 11.56 14.81 17.30
N LEU A 116 11.70 14.68 15.98
CA LEU A 116 10.65 14.22 15.07
C LEU A 116 10.92 12.79 14.60
N VAL A 117 9.84 12.01 14.52
CA VAL A 117 9.81 10.65 13.96
C VAL A 117 8.87 10.68 12.76
N ASP A 118 9.37 10.33 11.58
CA ASP A 118 8.57 10.26 10.35
C ASP A 118 8.16 8.81 10.08
N LEU A 119 6.86 8.55 10.15
CA LEU A 119 6.30 7.20 9.99
C LEU A 119 5.96 6.85 8.54
N GLU A 120 6.15 7.75 7.57
CA GLU A 120 5.67 7.54 6.21
C GLU A 120 6.19 6.22 5.61
N GLN A 121 7.51 5.99 5.63
CA GLN A 121 8.08 4.75 5.10
C GLN A 121 7.68 3.53 5.91
N THR A 122 7.67 3.61 7.25
CA THR A 122 7.22 2.50 8.11
C THR A 122 5.78 2.09 7.81
N ILE A 123 4.89 3.05 7.51
CA ILE A 123 3.51 2.77 7.13
C ILE A 123 3.46 2.11 5.75
N VAL A 124 4.25 2.61 4.78
CA VAL A 124 4.35 2.02 3.43
C VAL A 124 4.85 0.57 3.53
N ASP A 125 5.91 0.32 4.28
CA ASP A 125 6.51 -1.00 4.48
C ASP A 125 5.59 -1.96 5.23
N ALA A 126 4.70 -1.46 6.08
CA ALA A 126 3.71 -2.28 6.77
C ALA A 126 2.49 -2.61 5.89
N ILE A 127 2.01 -1.65 5.09
CA ILE A 127 0.76 -1.82 4.32
C ILE A 127 0.99 -2.50 2.97
N VAL A 128 1.99 -2.05 2.19
CA VAL A 128 2.15 -2.44 0.78
C VAL A 128 2.40 -3.94 0.59
N PRO A 129 3.23 -4.63 1.41
CA PRO A 129 3.51 -6.05 1.22
C PRO A 129 2.28 -6.96 1.34
N ASP A 130 1.27 -6.53 2.11
CA ASP A 130 0.06 -7.32 2.38
C ASP A 130 -1.04 -7.09 1.32
N LEU A 131 -0.85 -6.15 0.40
CA LEU A 131 -1.83 -5.86 -0.65
C LEU A 131 -1.81 -6.91 -1.78
N GLU A 132 -2.99 -7.24 -2.30
CA GLU A 132 -3.13 -8.08 -3.49
C GLU A 132 -2.47 -7.42 -4.72
N LEU A 133 -1.52 -8.12 -5.36
CA LEU A 133 -0.85 -7.64 -6.58
C LEU A 133 -1.79 -7.55 -7.79
N ALA A 134 -2.85 -8.36 -7.82
CA ALA A 134 -3.80 -8.44 -8.93
C ALA A 134 -5.23 -8.50 -8.38
N PRO A 135 -5.72 -7.40 -7.78
CA PRO A 135 -7.00 -7.42 -7.10
C PRO A 135 -8.14 -7.59 -8.11
N LEU A 136 -9.22 -8.22 -7.66
CA LEU A 136 -10.38 -8.53 -8.49
C LEU A 136 -11.66 -7.96 -7.87
N CYS A 137 -12.56 -7.42 -8.70
CA CYS A 137 -13.88 -6.98 -8.23
C CYS A 137 -14.76 -8.11 -7.68
N ARG A 138 -14.41 -9.36 -8.00
CA ARG A 138 -14.99 -10.59 -7.44
C ARG A 138 -14.10 -11.78 -7.73
N SER A 139 -14.26 -12.85 -6.94
CA SER A 139 -13.59 -14.11 -7.19
C SER A 139 -13.89 -14.63 -8.61
N GLY A 140 -12.84 -14.97 -9.35
CA GLY A 140 -12.97 -15.49 -10.71
C GLY A 140 -13.54 -14.50 -11.74
N CYS A 141 -13.35 -13.19 -11.58
CA CYS A 141 -13.80 -12.19 -12.56
C CYS A 141 -13.39 -12.62 -13.99
N PRO A 142 -14.31 -12.72 -14.96
CA PRO A 142 -13.99 -13.19 -16.30
C PRO A 142 -13.13 -12.17 -17.09
N GLY A 143 -13.16 -10.90 -16.71
CA GLY A 143 -12.38 -9.82 -17.31
C GLY A 143 -13.03 -9.20 -18.54
N LEU A 144 -12.23 -8.46 -19.31
CA LEU A 144 -12.64 -7.90 -20.60
C LEU A 144 -12.43 -8.91 -21.73
N CYS A 145 -13.23 -8.80 -22.79
CA CYS A 145 -12.95 -9.46 -24.06
C CYS A 145 -11.63 -8.90 -24.63
N PRO A 146 -10.65 -9.74 -24.99
CA PRO A 146 -9.38 -9.28 -25.54
C PRO A 146 -9.51 -8.67 -26.94
N ASP A 147 -10.64 -8.86 -27.62
CA ASP A 147 -10.86 -8.39 -28.98
C ASP A 147 -11.59 -7.04 -29.05
N CYS A 148 -12.62 -6.84 -28.21
CA CYS A 148 -13.44 -5.62 -28.25
C CYS A 148 -13.53 -4.87 -26.91
N GLY A 149 -12.99 -5.41 -25.83
CA GLY A 149 -12.96 -4.75 -24.52
C GLY A 149 -14.28 -4.77 -23.74
N ILE A 150 -15.33 -5.47 -24.18
CA ILE A 150 -16.57 -5.61 -23.39
C ILE A 150 -16.32 -6.42 -22.12
N VAL A 151 -16.97 -6.04 -21.02
CA VAL A 151 -16.93 -6.83 -19.77
C VAL A 151 -17.62 -8.18 -20.03
N MET A 152 -16.87 -9.28 -19.93
CA MET A 152 -17.36 -10.63 -20.27
C MET A 152 -18.55 -11.07 -19.41
N ALA A 153 -18.73 -10.46 -18.24
CA ALA A 153 -19.86 -10.71 -17.35
C ALA A 153 -21.20 -10.19 -17.88
N THR A 154 -21.16 -9.18 -18.74
CA THR A 154 -22.33 -8.50 -19.31
C THR A 154 -22.44 -8.74 -20.81
N ALA A 155 -21.50 -9.49 -21.40
CA ALA A 155 -21.53 -9.87 -22.80
C ALA A 155 -22.70 -10.80 -23.11
N GLU A 156 -23.19 -10.72 -24.35
CA GLU A 156 -24.25 -11.58 -24.86
C GLU A 156 -23.81 -13.06 -24.93
N ALA A 157 -24.79 -13.97 -24.85
CA ALA A 157 -24.51 -15.40 -24.90
C ALA A 157 -23.83 -15.78 -26.23
N GLY A 158 -22.69 -16.48 -26.14
CA GLY A 158 -21.92 -16.86 -27.33
C GLY A 158 -21.05 -15.76 -27.91
N HIS A 159 -20.78 -14.67 -27.17
CA HIS A 159 -19.85 -13.63 -27.60
C HIS A 159 -18.49 -14.21 -28.03
N HIS A 160 -18.15 -14.04 -29.31
CA HIS A 160 -16.88 -14.43 -29.91
C HIS A 160 -16.55 -13.50 -31.07
N HIS A 161 -15.27 -13.48 -31.46
CA HIS A 161 -14.79 -12.74 -32.62
C HIS A 161 -14.05 -13.72 -33.53
N ASP A 162 -14.51 -13.84 -34.77
CA ASP A 162 -13.81 -14.63 -35.77
C ASP A 162 -12.57 -13.88 -36.25
N LYS A 163 -11.41 -14.21 -35.68
CA LYS A 163 -10.11 -13.72 -36.13
C LYS A 163 -9.41 -14.77 -36.98
N ILE A 164 -9.48 -14.59 -38.30
CA ILE A 164 -8.61 -15.31 -39.22
C ILE A 164 -7.25 -14.59 -39.20
N ASP A 165 -6.22 -15.26 -38.65
CA ASP A 165 -4.84 -14.77 -38.72
C ASP A 165 -4.46 -14.56 -40.20
N PRO A 166 -3.99 -13.37 -40.62
CA PRO A 166 -3.66 -13.09 -42.02
C PRO A 166 -2.67 -14.07 -42.65
N ARG A 167 -1.78 -14.68 -41.84
CA ARG A 167 -0.84 -15.72 -42.30
C ARG A 167 -1.57 -17.01 -42.71
N TRP A 168 -2.71 -17.27 -42.09
CA TRP A 168 -3.55 -18.45 -42.30
C TRP A 168 -4.73 -18.17 -43.24
N ALA A 169 -4.95 -16.93 -43.67
CA ALA A 169 -6.06 -16.56 -44.54
C ALA A 169 -6.09 -17.35 -45.86
N LYS A 170 -4.92 -17.77 -46.38
CA LYS A 170 -4.84 -18.62 -47.59
C LYS A 170 -5.26 -20.07 -47.36
N LEU A 171 -5.30 -20.54 -46.11
CA LEU A 171 -5.75 -21.89 -45.75
C LEU A 171 -7.26 -21.96 -45.53
N ALA A 172 -7.97 -20.83 -45.46
CA ALA A 172 -9.42 -20.81 -45.28
C ALA A 172 -10.17 -21.55 -46.40
N ASN A 173 -9.61 -21.57 -47.62
CA ASN A 173 -10.20 -22.25 -48.78
C ASN A 173 -9.56 -23.62 -49.07
N PHE A 174 -8.73 -24.16 -48.17
CA PHE A 174 -7.93 -25.37 -48.44
C PHE A 174 -8.77 -26.68 -48.51
N GLY A 175 -10.08 -26.61 -48.30
CA GLY A 175 -11.00 -27.76 -48.36
C GLY A 175 -12.16 -27.62 -49.36
N ASP A 176 -12.30 -26.48 -50.04
CA ASP A 176 -13.48 -26.19 -50.86
C ASP A 176 -13.38 -26.72 -52.31
N ASP A 177 -12.24 -27.30 -52.68
CA ASP A 177 -11.96 -27.88 -54.01
C ASP A 177 -12.04 -29.44 -54.05
N GLN A 178 -12.78 -30.08 -53.12
CA GLN A 178 -13.05 -31.54 -53.17
C GLN A 178 -14.49 -31.87 -53.60
#